data_AF-A0A2X2RDD8-F1
#
_entry.id   AF-A0A2X2RDD8-F1
#
_cell.length_a   1.000
_cell.length_b   1.000
_cell.length_c   1.000
_cell.angle_alpha   90.00
_cell.angle_beta   90.00
_cell.angle_gamma   90.00
#
_symmetry.space_group_name_H-M   'P 1'
#
loop_
_entity.id
_entity.type
_entity.pdbx_description
1 polymer ?
#
loop_
_entity_poly.entity_id
_entity_poly.type
_entity_poly.pdbx_seq_one_letter_code
_entity_poly.pdbx_strand_id
1 'polypeptide(L)' 'MMYVILIASILLLTYIKEEGLKGYKIPKRRFCYGLQDEIIKEIVIHCGGDPSKMYSYSDS' A
#
# COMPACT_ATOMS: atom_id res chain seq x y z
N MET A 1 -10.61 -16.53 -4.21
CA MET A 1 -9.16 -16.37 -4.44
C MET A 1 -8.83 -15.75 -5.80
N MET A 2 -9.28 -16.31 -6.93
CA MET A 2 -9.02 -15.72 -8.26
C MET A 2 -9.41 -14.23 -8.37
N TYR A 3 -10.60 -13.86 -7.89
CA TYR A 3 -11.04 -12.45 -7.92
C TYR A 3 -10.09 -11.51 -7.15
N VAL A 4 -9.63 -11.92 -5.97
CA VAL A 4 -8.70 -11.11 -5.16
C VAL A 4 -7.34 -10.95 -5.86
N ILE A 5 -6.85 -12.03 -6.48
CA ILE A 5 -5.59 -12.00 -7.25
C ILE A 5 -5.74 -11.09 -8.47
N LEU A 6 -6.87 -11.16 -9.17
CA LEU A 6 -7.14 -10.32 -10.34
C LEU A 6 -7.20 -8.84 -9.94
N ILE A 7 -7.93 -8.51 -8.88
CA ILE A 7 -8.03 -7.15 -8.36
C ILE A 7 -6.65 -6.61 -7.97
N ALA A 8 -5.87 -7.37 -7.19
CA ALA A 8 -4.52 -6.97 -6.80
C ALA A 8 -3.60 -6.76 -8.01
N SER A 9 -3.76 -7.59 -9.05
CA SER A 9 -3.00 -7.49 -10.29
C SER A 9 -3.36 -6.23 -11.08
N ILE A 10 -4.66 -5.91 -11.18
CA ILE A 10 -5.14 -4.67 -11.82
C ILE A 10 -4.61 -3.45 -11.07
N LEU A 11 -4.71 -3.42 -9.75
CA LEU A 11 -4.21 -2.31 -8.92
C LEU A 11 -2.70 -2.09 -9.12
N LEU A 12 -1.91 -3.16 -9.10
CA LEU A 12 -0.46 -3.07 -9.31
C LEU A 12 -0.11 -2.57 -10.71
N LEU A 13 -0.81 -3.05 -11.75
CA LEU A 13 -0.57 -2.61 -13.13
C LEU A 13 -0.96 -1.14 -13.33
N THR A 14 -2.08 -0.71 -12.75
CA THR A 14 -2.51 0.69 -12.77
C THR A 14 -1.49 1.57 -12.05
N TYR A 15 -1.03 1.17 -10.85
CA TYR A 15 0.01 1.90 -10.12
C TYR A 15 1.29 2.09 -10.95
N ILE A 16 1.76 1.03 -11.61
CA ILE A 16 2.96 1.09 -12.47
C ILE A 16 2.75 2.07 -13.63
N LYS A 17 1.55 2.06 -14.23
CA LYS A 17 1.19 2.90 -15.38
C LYS A 17 1.10 4.38 -15.01
N GLU A 18 0.37 4.71 -13.94
CA GLU A 18 0.12 6.10 -13.53
C GLU A 18 1.41 6.78 -13.04
N GLU A 19 2.28 6.04 -12.35
CA GLU A 19 3.58 6.54 -11.86
C GLU A 19 4.68 6.53 -12.95
N GLY A 20 4.39 6.02 -14.16
CA GLY A 20 5.36 5.93 -15.26
C GLY A 20 6.58 5.04 -14.94
N LEU A 21 6.42 4.05 -14.05
CA LEU A 21 7.53 3.25 -13.55
C LEU A 21 7.93 2.16 -14.54
N LYS A 22 9.24 1.93 -14.68
CA LYS A 22 9.80 0.85 -15.52
C LYS A 22 10.19 -0.35 -14.67
N GLY A 23 9.94 -1.55 -15.21
CA GLY A 23 10.22 -2.81 -14.53
C GLY A 23 9.15 -3.20 -13.52
N TYR A 24 9.32 -4.35 -12.87
CA TYR A 24 8.28 -4.95 -12.03
C TYR A 24 8.67 -5.06 -10.54
N LYS A 25 9.91 -5.46 -10.26
CA LYS A 25 10.34 -5.82 -8.89
C LYS A 25 10.32 -4.63 -7.91
N ILE A 26 10.84 -3.47 -8.34
CA ILE A 26 10.88 -2.27 -7.49
C ILE A 26 9.49 -1.63 -7.36
N PRO A 27 8.72 -1.43 -8.44
CA PRO A 27 7.36 -0.88 -8.34
C PRO A 27 6.42 -1.76 -7.52
N LYS A 28 6.48 -3.09 -7.69
CA LYS A 28 5.72 -4.02 -6.85
C LYS A 28 6.04 -3.83 -5.37
N ARG A 29 7.31 -3.68 -5.01
CA ARG A 29 7.71 -3.49 -3.61
C ARG A 29 7.18 -2.17 -3.06
N ARG A 30 7.29 -1.08 -3.82
CA ARG A 30 6.75 0.24 -3.43
C ARG A 30 5.23 0.19 -3.27
N PHE A 31 4.52 -0.41 -4.22
CA PHE A 31 3.08 -0.62 -4.15
C PHE A 31 2.68 -1.38 -2.89
N CYS A 32 3.35 -2.50 -2.57
CA CYS A 32 3.04 -3.27 -1.37
C CYS A 32 3.24 -2.46 -0.08
N TYR A 33 4.32 -1.65 0.01
CA TYR A 33 4.53 -0.81 1.19
C TYR A 33 3.51 0.32 1.30
N GLY A 34 3.19 1.01 0.19
CA GLY A 34 2.16 2.05 0.19
C GLY A 34 0.78 1.50 0.56
N LEU A 35 0.40 0.36 -0.02
CA LEU A 35 -0.85 -0.30 0.29
C LEU A 35 -0.92 -0.77 1.76
N GLN A 36 0.19 -1.29 2.29
CA GLN A 36 0.27 -1.67 3.71
C GLN A 36 0.07 -0.46 4.62
N ASP A 37 0.72 0.66 4.30
CA ASP A 37 0.62 1.90 5.06
C ASP A 37 -0.81 2.47 5.05
N GLU A 38 -1.45 2.50 3.87
CA GLU A 38 -2.86 2.89 3.73
C GLU A 38 -3.81 2.00 4.53
N ILE A 39 -3.63 0.67 4.46
CA ILE A 39 -4.46 -0.27 5.21
C ILE A 39 -4.31 -0.05 6.72
N ILE A 40 -3.07 0.12 7.21
CA ILE A 40 -2.85 0.34 8.64
C ILE A 40 -3.45 1.68 9.08
N LYS A 41 -3.31 2.73 8.26
CA LYS A 41 -3.93 4.04 8.52
C LYS A 41 -5.44 3.91 8.69
N GLU A 42 -6.11 3.20 7.78
CA GLU A 42 -7.55 2.95 7.87
C GLU A 42 -7.93 2.14 9.11
N ILE A 43 -7.14 1.13 9.48
CA ILE A 43 -7.35 0.37 10.72
C ILE A 43 -7.24 1.27 11.95
N VAL A 44 -6.21 2.13 12.01
CA VAL A 44 -6.01 3.07 13.12
C VAL A 44 -7.21 4.02 13.24
N ILE A 45 -7.66 4.60 12.13
CA ILE A 45 -8.84 5.47 12.10
C ILE A 45 -10.09 4.71 12.56
N HIS A 46 -10.30 3.49 12.05
CA HIS A 46 -11.46 2.67 12.39
C HIS A 46 -11.50 2.31 13.89
N CYS A 47 -10.34 2.14 14.51
CA CYS A 47 -10.19 1.88 15.94
C CYS A 47 -10.21 3.16 16.81
N GLY A 48 -10.43 4.34 16.23
CA GLY A 48 -10.44 5.63 16.95
C GLY A 48 -9.05 6.13 17.37
N GLY A 49 -7.99 5.57 16.79
CA GLY A 49 -6.62 6.03 16.98
C GLY A 49 -6.26 7.22 16.09
N ASP A 50 -5.08 7.79 16.33
CA ASP A 50 -4.54 8.89 15.54
C ASP A 50 -3.44 8.38 14.60
N PRO A 51 -3.67 8.36 13.27
CA PRO A 51 -2.69 7.87 12.29
C PRO A 51 -1.41 8.72 12.25
N SER A 52 -1.44 9.96 12.74
CA SER A 52 -0.26 10.84 12.79
C SER A 52 0.84 10.31 13.71
N LYS A 53 0.48 9.42 14.65
CA LYS A 53 1.40 8.79 15.60
C LYS A 53 2.02 7.49 15.08
N MET A 54 1.67 7.07 13.86
CA MET A 54 2.12 5.81 13.29
C MET A 54 3.62 5.82 12.96
N TYR A 55 4.15 6.94 12.46
CA TYR A 55 5.57 7.06 12.09
C TYR A 55 6.51 7.37 13.27
N SER A 56 5.97 7.83 14.42
CA SER A 56 6.79 8.13 15.61
C SER A 56 7.32 6.88 16.33
N TYR A 57 6.88 5.68 15.95
CA TYR A 57 7.32 4.42 16.57
C TYR A 57 8.36 3.65 15.74
N SER A 58 8.68 4.12 14.52
CA SER A 58 9.62 3.45 13.61
C SER A 58 11.07 3.95 13.73
N ASP A 59 11.32 4.95 14.59
CA ASP A 59 12.64 5.57 14.83
C ASP A 59 13.15 5.31 16.26
N SER A 60 12.63 4.26 16.93
CA SER A 60 13.00 3.83 18.29
C SER A 60 13.66 2.46 18.31
#